data_AF-A0A4R3MLJ8-F1
#
_entry.id   AF-A0A4R3MLJ8-F1
#
_cell.length_a   1.000
_cell.length_b   1.000
_cell.length_c   1.000
_cell.angle_alpha   90.00
_cell.angle_beta   90.00
_cell.angle_gamma   90.00
#
_symmetry.space_group_name_H-M   'P 1'
#
loop_
_entity.id
_entity.type
_entity.pdbx_description
1 polymer ?
#
loop_
_entity_poly.entity_id
_entity_poly.type
_entity_poly.pdbx_seq_one_letter_code
_entity_poly.pdbx_strand_id
1 'polypeptide(L)'
;MASQTESSMDYEAHRETYAGFVHLTVLGTAFCAVVVIMLAIGGVGGSWGLAALGIVLAIIATAVGAMANGSVIPLVATTLLILVLKLLLG
;
A
#
# COMPACT_ATOMS: atom_id res chain seq x y z
N MET A 1 -38.28 3.88 33.55
CA MET A 1 -37.40 2.73 33.30
C MET A 1 -37.82 2.10 31.98
N ALA A 2 -37.23 2.56 30.86
CA ALA A 2 -37.34 1.86 29.59
C ALA A 2 -36.23 0.81 29.55
N SER A 3 -36.59 -0.42 29.23
CA SER A 3 -35.78 -1.62 29.23
C SER A 3 -34.60 -1.52 28.27
N GLN A 4 -33.44 -2.00 28.73
CA GLN A 4 -32.26 -2.25 27.91
C GLN A 4 -32.56 -3.26 26.78
N THR A 5 -32.93 -2.82 25.59
CA THR A 5 -33.24 -3.74 24.46
C THR A 5 -33.11 -3.09 23.07
N GLU A 6 -32.08 -2.30 22.82
CA GLU A 6 -31.58 -2.08 21.44
C GLU A 6 -30.07 -2.32 21.45
N SER A 7 -29.68 -3.53 21.02
CA SER A 7 -28.34 -4.09 20.88
C SER A 7 -27.21 -3.34 21.61
N SER A 8 -26.68 -3.93 22.67
CA SER A 8 -25.30 -3.70 23.11
C SER A 8 -24.32 -4.25 22.06
N MET A 9 -24.44 -3.77 20.82
CA MET A 9 -23.59 -4.14 19.69
C MET A 9 -22.16 -3.77 20.07
N ASP A 10 -21.26 -4.75 20.06
CA ASP A 10 -19.86 -4.52 20.36
C ASP A 10 -19.23 -3.65 19.26
N TYR A 11 -19.33 -2.34 19.47
CA TYR A 11 -18.83 -1.33 18.56
C TYR A 11 -17.30 -1.34 18.47
N GLU A 12 -16.61 -1.92 19.46
CA GLU A 12 -15.16 -1.97 19.48
C GLU A 12 -14.65 -2.94 18.40
N ALA A 13 -15.26 -4.12 18.30
CA ALA A 13 -14.95 -5.08 17.25
C ALA A 13 -15.24 -4.52 15.83
N HIS A 14 -16.30 -3.73 15.67
CA HIS A 14 -16.59 -3.03 14.42
C HIS A 14 -15.56 -1.95 14.09
N ARG A 15 -15.11 -1.19 15.08
CA ARG A 15 -14.09 -0.15 14.91
C ARG A 15 -12.75 -0.75 14.50
N GLU A 16 -12.33 -1.84 15.13
CA GLU A 16 -11.08 -2.52 14.82
C GLU A 16 -11.09 -3.08 13.38
N THR A 17 -12.18 -3.76 13.01
CA THR A 17 -12.35 -4.29 11.65
C THR A 17 -12.38 -3.17 10.60
N TYR A 18 -13.08 -2.07 10.89
CA TYR A 18 -13.13 -0.91 10.00
C TYR A 18 -11.75 -0.28 9.82
N ALA A 19 -10.98 -0.12 10.90
CA ALA A 19 -9.61 0.38 10.82
C ALA A 19 -8.72 -0.54 9.95
N GLY A 20 -8.83 -1.86 10.13
CA GLY A 20 -8.17 -2.85 9.28
C GLY A 20 -8.55 -2.72 7.80
N PHE A 21 -9.85 -2.59 7.50
CA PHE A 21 -10.35 -2.39 6.14
C PHE A 21 -9.81 -1.10 5.51
N VAL A 22 -9.79 0.01 6.25
CA VAL A 22 -9.25 1.29 5.77
C VAL A 22 -7.75 1.17 5.48
N HIS A 23 -6.97 0.58 6.39
CA HIS A 23 -5.54 0.37 6.19
C HIS A 23 -5.24 -0.49 4.96
N LEU A 24 -5.96 -1.62 4.79
CA LEU A 24 -5.82 -2.48 3.62
C LEU A 24 -6.21 -1.78 2.33
N THR A 25 -7.29 -1.00 2.34
CA THR A 25 -7.75 -0.25 1.17
C THR A 25 -6.71 0.79 0.75
N VAL A 26 -6.20 1.59 1.69
CA VAL A 26 -5.18 2.61 1.42
C VAL A 26 -3.89 1.99 0.89
N LEU A 27 -3.39 0.94 1.55
CA LEU A 27 -2.19 0.21 1.10
C LEU A 27 -2.39 -0.44 -0.26
N GLY A 28 -3.53 -1.10 -0.48
CA GLY A 28 -3.84 -1.78 -1.73
C GLY A 28 -3.95 -0.81 -2.90
N THR A 29 -4.64 0.32 -2.71
CA THR A 29 -4.72 1.37 -3.75
C THR A 29 -3.35 1.96 -4.04
N ALA A 30 -2.55 2.26 -3.02
CA ALA A 30 -1.18 2.75 -3.20
C ALA A 30 -0.30 1.74 -3.93
N PHE A 31 -0.38 0.46 -3.57
CA PHE A 31 0.34 -0.62 -4.25
C PHE A 31 -0.03 -0.72 -5.73
N CYS A 32 -1.32 -0.69 -6.07
CA CYS A 32 -1.77 -0.67 -7.47
C CYS A 32 -1.19 0.51 -8.25
N ALA A 33 -1.18 1.71 -7.66
CA ALA A 33 -0.59 2.89 -8.29
C ALA A 33 0.91 2.70 -8.54
N VAL A 34 1.65 2.15 -7.58
CA VAL A 34 3.08 1.86 -7.72
C VAL A 34 3.33 0.81 -8.80
N VAL A 35 2.54 -0.27 -8.87
CA VAL A 35 2.66 -1.27 -9.94
C VAL A 35 2.44 -0.63 -11.31
N VAL A 36 1.44 0.23 -11.47
CA VAL A 36 1.20 0.96 -12.73
C VAL A 36 2.41 1.84 -13.08
N ILE A 37 3.02 2.53 -12.12
CA ILE A 37 4.24 3.32 -12.34
C ILE A 37 5.40 2.42 -12.79
N MET A 38 5.61 1.26 -12.15
CA MET A 38 6.67 0.33 -12.54
C MET A 38 6.46 -0.25 -13.93
N LEU A 39 5.22 -0.59 -14.28
CA LEU A 39 4.87 -1.03 -15.62
C LEU A 39 5.10 0.09 -16.66
N ALA A 40 4.85 1.36 -16.31
CA ALA A 40 5.19 2.48 -17.19
C ALA A 40 6.71 2.62 -17.39
N ILE A 41 7.51 2.44 -16.34
CA ILE A 41 8.98 2.43 -16.44
C ILE A 41 9.47 1.33 -17.39
N GLY A 42 8.92 0.11 -17.28
CA GLY A 42 9.27 -1.00 -18.16
C GLY A 42 8.76 -0.82 -19.59
N GLY A 43 7.48 -0.51 -19.76
CA GLY A 43 6.81 -0.46 -21.06
C GLY A 43 7.14 0.77 -21.90
N VAL A 44 7.27 1.96 -21.27
CA VAL A 44 7.61 3.21 -21.98
C VAL A 44 9.11 3.48 -21.94
N GLY A 45 9.75 3.24 -20.78
CA GLY A 45 11.18 3.50 -20.60
C GLY A 45 12.10 2.37 -21.06
N GLY A 46 11.57 1.17 -21.37
CA GLY A 46 12.35 0.00 -21.75
C GLY A 46 13.12 -0.66 -20.59
N SER A 47 13.08 -0.10 -19.38
CA SER A 47 13.87 -0.53 -18.23
C SER A 47 13.20 -1.68 -17.45
N TRP A 48 12.92 -2.80 -18.12
CA TRP A 48 12.20 -3.95 -17.52
C TRP A 48 12.87 -4.52 -16.26
N GLY A 49 14.20 -4.47 -16.16
CA GLY A 49 14.92 -4.90 -14.95
C GLY A 49 14.59 -4.03 -13.73
N LEU A 50 14.54 -2.70 -13.90
CA LEU A 50 14.14 -1.77 -12.84
C LEU A 50 12.65 -1.91 -12.50
N ALA A 51 11.79 -2.14 -13.51
CA ALA A 51 10.37 -2.38 -13.29
C ALA A 51 10.14 -3.65 -12.44
N ALA A 52 10.81 -4.76 -12.77
CA ALA A 52 10.70 -6.01 -12.01
C ALA A 52 11.19 -5.84 -10.56
N LEU A 53 12.36 -5.21 -10.37
CA LEU A 53 12.89 -4.90 -9.06
C LEU A 53 11.93 -4.02 -8.25
N GLY A 54 11.37 -2.98 -8.89
CA GLY A 54 10.43 -2.07 -8.25
C GLY A 54 9.15 -2.76 -7.80
N ILE A 55 8.62 -3.72 -8.58
CA ILE A 55 7.44 -4.51 -8.18
C ILE A 55 7.75 -5.40 -6.98
N VAL A 56 8.90 -6.09 -6.98
CA VAL A 56 9.32 -6.93 -5.84
C VAL A 56 9.45 -6.09 -4.57
N LEU A 57 10.12 -4.93 -4.67
CA LEU A 57 10.26 -4.04 -3.53
C LEU A 57 8.92 -3.43 -3.10
N ALA A 58 7.99 -3.16 -4.02
CA ALA A 58 6.64 -2.69 -3.70
C ALA A 58 5.86 -3.73 -2.88
N ILE A 59 6.00 -5.03 -3.18
CA ILE A 59 5.39 -6.11 -2.39
C ILE A 59 5.95 -6.10 -0.96
N ILE A 60 7.27 -6.04 -0.81
CA ILE A 60 7.95 -5.99 0.49
C ILE A 60 7.53 -4.74 1.26
N ALA A 61 7.51 -3.59 0.61
CA ALA A 61 7.11 -2.31 1.19
C ALA A 61 5.65 -2.32 1.64
N THR A 62 4.76 -2.98 0.90
CA THR A 62 3.34 -3.13 1.28
C THR A 62 3.21 -4.00 2.52
N ALA A 63 3.97 -5.10 2.62
CA ALA A 63 3.98 -5.95 3.80
C ALA A 63 4.50 -5.20 5.04
N VAL A 64 5.59 -4.43 4.89
CA VAL A 64 6.13 -3.58 5.96
C VAL A 64 5.12 -2.50 6.36
N GLY A 65 4.45 -1.87 5.39
CA GLY A 65 3.41 -0.87 5.64
C GLY A 65 2.20 -1.43 6.37
N ALA A 66 1.79 -2.67 6.05
CA ALA A 66 0.71 -3.37 6.75
C ALA A 66 1.06 -3.63 8.22
N MET A 67 2.30 -4.03 8.51
CA MET A 67 2.80 -4.21 9.88
C MET A 67 2.95 -2.86 10.63
N ALA A 68 3.09 -1.76 9.89
CA ALA A 68 3.23 -0.40 10.43
C ALA A 68 1.89 0.37 10.42
N ASN A 69 0.80 -0.28 10.84
CA ASN A 69 -0.54 0.33 10.94
C ASN A 69 -1.05 0.98 9.65
N GLY A 70 -0.88 0.32 8.50
CA GLY A 70 -1.39 0.86 7.23
C GLY A 70 -0.52 1.95 6.59
N SER A 71 0.71 2.14 7.07
CA SER A 71 1.59 3.21 6.58
C SER A 71 2.03 3.02 5.14
N VAL A 72 1.84 4.06 4.32
CA VAL A 72 2.27 4.10 2.91
C VAL A 72 3.72 4.57 2.73
N ILE A 73 4.38 5.02 3.80
CA ILE A 73 5.74 5.57 3.75
C ILE A 73 6.75 4.61 3.11
N PRO A 74 6.78 3.30 3.44
CA PRO A 74 7.72 2.37 2.81
C PRO A 74 7.50 2.26 1.29
N LEU A 75 6.24 2.29 0.85
CA LEU A 75 5.83 2.24 -0.56
C LEU A 75 6.30 3.49 -1.30
N VAL A 76 6.09 4.67 -0.71
CA VAL A 76 6.54 5.95 -1.27
C VAL A 76 8.06 5.99 -1.36
N ALA A 77 8.77 5.62 -0.29
CA ALA A 77 10.24 5.62 -0.24
C ALA A 77 10.83 4.69 -1.33
N THR A 78 10.27 3.49 -1.46
CA THR A 78 10.67 2.52 -2.49
C THR A 78 10.43 3.05 -3.89
N THR A 79 9.27 3.67 -4.12
CA THR A 79 8.92 4.23 -5.42
C THR A 79 9.88 5.36 -5.80
N LEU A 80 10.15 6.28 -4.88
CA LEU A 80 11.11 7.37 -5.09
C LEU A 80 12.51 6.84 -5.36
N LEU A 81 12.97 5.81 -4.64
CA LEU A 81 14.25 5.18 -4.87
C LEU A 81 14.36 4.65 -6.31
N ILE A 82 13.35 3.93 -6.80
CA ILE A 82 13.36 3.40 -8.17
C ILE A 82 13.32 4.52 -9.20
N LEU A 83 12.55 5.59 -8.96
CA LEU A 83 12.53 6.76 -9.85
C LEU A 83 13.88 7.46 -9.92
N VAL A 84 14.58 7.59 -8.79
CA VAL A 84 15.94 8.14 -8.73
C VAL A 84 16.92 7.23 -9.47
N LEU A 85 16.85 5.91 -9.24
CA LEU A 85 17.70 4.95 -9.95
C LEU A 85 17.45 4.99 -11.47
N LYS A 86 16.19 5.08 -11.89
CA LYS A 86 15.82 5.25 -13.29
C LYS A 86 16.46 6.53 -13.85
N LEU A 87 16.34 7.67 -13.17
CA LEU A 87 16.95 8.93 -13.59
C LEU A 87 18.48 8.83 -13.74
N LEU A 88 19.15 8.14 -12.81
CA LEU A 88 20.60 7.98 -12.83
C LEU A 88 21.09 7.00 -13.90
N LEU A 89 20.27 6.00 -14.24
CA LEU A 89 20.63 4.91 -15.17
C LEU A 89 20.10 5.10 -16.60
N GLY A 90 19.15 6.03 -16.83
CA GLY A 90 18.62 6.40 -18.16
C GLY A 90 17.15 6.08 -18.35
#